data_AF-A0A343JES8-F1
#
_entry.id   AF-A0A343JES8-F1
#
_cell.length_a   1.000
_cell.length_b   1.000
_cell.length_c   1.000
_cell.angle_alpha   90.00
_cell.angle_beta   90.00
_cell.angle_gamma   90.00
#
_symmetry.space_group_name_H-M   'P 1'
#
loop_
_entity.id
_entity.type
_entity.pdbx_description
1 polymer ?
#
loop_
_entity_poly.entity_id
_entity_poly.type
_entity_poly.pdbx_seq_one_letter_code
_entity_poly.pdbx_strand_id
1 'polypeptide(L)'
;MKKLGLIISRLLNILLIFFIIFIILNDYHIIDFSNTVKYILYFLTFILILISATKELILNKSGLSKFINFIILFCSIAGGVFSIQANQINILIYICIISSLIYCFIELVYRRA
;
A
#
# COMPACT_ATOMS: atom_id res chain seq x y z
N MET A 1 17.82 8.45 -16.55
CA MET A 1 17.40 8.10 -15.17
C MET A 1 15.97 8.50 -14.81
N LYS A 2 15.51 9.75 -15.06
CA LYS A 2 14.13 10.19 -14.72
C LYS A 2 13.00 9.30 -15.31
N LYS A 3 13.15 8.84 -16.55
CA LYS A 3 12.15 7.99 -17.23
C LYS A 3 12.01 6.60 -16.60
N LEU A 4 13.11 6.02 -16.12
CA LEU A 4 13.13 4.70 -15.47
C LEU A 4 12.47 4.75 -14.09
N GLY A 5 12.74 5.80 -13.31
CA GLY A 5 12.08 6.03 -12.01
C GLY A 5 10.56 6.19 -12.12
N LEU A 6 10.08 6.87 -13.18
CA LEU A 6 8.65 6.98 -13.48
C LEU A 6 8.00 5.63 -13.79
N ILE A 7 8.69 4.78 -14.57
CA ILE A 7 8.20 3.43 -14.91
C ILE A 7 8.11 2.57 -13.64
N ILE A 8 9.16 2.59 -12.80
CA ILE A 8 9.18 1.84 -11.53
C ILE A 8 8.04 2.32 -10.62
N SER A 9 7.80 3.63 -10.52
CA SER A 9 6.70 4.19 -9.72
C SER A 9 5.35 3.66 -10.16
N ARG A 10 5.07 3.66 -11.47
CA ARG A 10 3.81 3.12 -12.00
C ARG A 10 3.69 1.63 -11.73
N LEU A 11 4.76 0.87 -11.94
CA LEU A 11 4.76 -0.58 -11.74
C LEU A 11 4.46 -0.92 -10.28
N LEU A 12 5.11 -0.23 -9.33
CA LEU A 12 4.84 -0.37 -7.90
C LEU A 12 3.38 -0.08 -7.56
N ASN A 13 2.80 1.01 -8.10
CA ASN A 13 1.42 1.38 -7.82
C ASN A 13 0.42 0.38 -8.41
N ILE A 14 0.64 -0.08 -9.63
CA ILE A 14 -0.21 -1.11 -10.27
C ILE A 14 -0.16 -2.41 -9.45
N LEU A 15 1.04 -2.83 -9.05
CA LEU A 15 1.24 -4.07 -8.32
C LEU A 15 0.62 -4.00 -6.90
N LEU A 16 0.72 -2.84 -6.25
CA LEU A 16 0.06 -2.58 -4.97
C LEU A 16 -1.47 -2.63 -5.10
N ILE A 17 -2.04 -1.94 -6.10
CA ILE A 17 -3.49 -2.00 -6.37
C ILE A 17 -3.93 -3.45 -6.66
N PHE A 18 -3.17 -4.17 -7.47
CA PHE A 18 -3.43 -5.56 -7.82
C PHE A 18 -3.48 -6.46 -6.58
N PHE A 19 -2.51 -6.36 -5.67
CA PHE A 19 -2.52 -7.16 -4.44
C PHE A 19 -3.66 -6.79 -3.50
N ILE A 20 -4.01 -5.50 -3.37
CA ILE A 20 -5.18 -5.13 -2.57
C ILE A 20 -6.46 -5.73 -3.15
N ILE A 21 -6.64 -5.70 -4.47
CA ILE A 21 -7.80 -6.33 -5.13
C ILE A 21 -7.83 -7.84 -4.84
N PHE A 22 -6.70 -8.54 -4.93
CA PHE A 22 -6.64 -9.97 -4.62
C PHE A 22 -7.03 -10.27 -3.17
N ILE A 23 -6.57 -9.44 -2.23
CA ILE A 23 -6.95 -9.54 -0.82
C ILE A 23 -8.46 -9.37 -0.66
N ILE A 24 -9.05 -8.37 -1.32
CA ILE A 24 -10.50 -8.10 -1.28
C ILE A 24 -11.28 -9.28 -1.86
N LEU A 25 -10.88 -9.81 -3.02
CA LEU A 25 -11.54 -10.97 -3.65
C LEU A 25 -11.53 -12.20 -2.74
N ASN A 26 -10.45 -12.41 -1.99
CA ASN A 26 -10.39 -13.47 -0.99
C ASN A 26 -11.28 -13.20 0.23
N ASP A 27 -11.37 -11.96 0.69
CA ASP A 27 -12.20 -11.62 1.86
C ASP A 27 -13.69 -11.74 1.56
N TYR A 28 -14.10 -11.46 0.32
CA TYR A 28 -15.46 -11.68 -0.17
C TYR A 28 -15.74 -13.11 -0.66
N HIS A 29 -14.81 -14.07 -0.44
CA HIS A 29 -14.95 -15.46 -0.86
C HIS A 29 -15.27 -15.64 -2.37
N ILE A 30 -14.82 -14.70 -3.21
CA ILE A 30 -14.90 -14.83 -4.67
C ILE A 30 -13.79 -15.76 -5.16
N ILE A 31 -12.61 -15.70 -4.52
CA ILE A 31 -11.48 -16.59 -4.76
C ILE A 31 -10.93 -17.02 -3.40
N ASP A 32 -11.08 -18.29 -3.04
CA ASP A 32 -10.55 -18.81 -1.77
C ASP A 32 -9.08 -19.22 -1.90
N PHE A 33 -8.19 -18.46 -1.27
CA PHE A 33 -6.79 -18.85 -1.14
C PHE A 33 -6.58 -19.75 0.07
N SER A 34 -5.52 -20.58 0.01
CA SER A 34 -5.05 -21.27 1.21
C SER A 34 -4.54 -20.26 2.24
N ASN A 35 -4.60 -20.62 3.53
CA ASN A 35 -4.13 -19.76 4.63
C ASN A 35 -2.69 -19.28 4.40
N THR A 36 -1.81 -20.15 3.91
CA THR A 36 -0.41 -19.80 3.61
C THR A 36 -0.30 -18.72 2.54
N VAL A 37 -1.04 -18.86 1.43
CA VAL A 37 -1.04 -17.87 0.33
C VAL A 37 -1.62 -16.54 0.80
N LYS A 38 -2.69 -16.58 1.61
CA LYS A 38 -3.29 -15.40 2.23
C LYS A 38 -2.27 -14.61 3.07
N TYR A 39 -1.53 -15.27 3.96
CA TYR A 39 -0.51 -14.61 4.78
C TYR A 39 0.65 -14.05 3.95
N ILE A 40 1.08 -14.76 2.90
CA ILE A 40 2.11 -14.27 1.98
C ILE A 40 1.63 -13.00 1.28
N LEU A 41 0.40 -12.98 0.76
CA LEU A 41 -0.19 -11.80 0.11
C LEU A 41 -0.28 -10.60 1.07
N TYR A 42 -0.71 -10.82 2.30
CA TYR A 42 -0.77 -9.77 3.33
C TYR A 42 0.59 -9.17 3.62
N PHE A 43 1.59 -10.03 3.85
CA PHE A 43 2.96 -9.60 4.11
C PHE A 43 3.56 -8.83 2.93
N LEU A 44 3.38 -9.34 1.71
CA LEU A 44 3.91 -8.72 0.50
C LEU A 44 3.27 -7.35 0.25
N THR A 45 1.95 -7.24 0.46
CA THR A 45 1.20 -5.97 0.35
C THR A 45 1.70 -4.96 1.38
N PHE A 46 1.93 -5.39 2.61
CA PHE A 46 2.45 -4.53 3.67
C PHE A 46 3.84 -3.97 3.33
N ILE A 47 4.75 -4.80 2.82
CA ILE A 47 6.07 -4.35 2.34
C ILE A 47 5.93 -3.32 1.21
N LEU A 48 5.04 -3.57 0.25
CA LEU A 48 4.80 -2.66 -0.86
C LEU A 48 4.28 -1.30 -0.41
N ILE A 49 3.40 -1.27 0.58
CA ILE A 49 2.92 -0.02 1.19
C ILE A 49 4.09 0.75 1.80
N LEU A 50 4.94 0.09 2.59
CA LEU A 50 6.10 0.72 3.21
C LEU A 50 7.07 1.28 2.17
N ILE A 51 7.41 0.49 1.15
CA ILE A 51 8.31 0.92 0.07
C ILE A 51 7.71 2.10 -0.69
N SER A 52 6.43 2.04 -1.06
CA SER A 52 5.77 3.09 -1.84
C SER A 52 5.69 4.40 -1.06
N ALA A 53 5.27 4.35 0.20
CA ALA A 53 5.16 5.53 1.06
C ALA A 53 6.53 6.16 1.35
N THR A 54 7.55 5.34 1.62
CA THR A 54 8.93 5.83 1.85
C THR A 54 9.49 6.48 0.60
N LYS A 55 9.33 5.85 -0.56
CA LYS A 55 9.75 6.38 -1.86
C LYS A 55 9.13 7.76 -2.13
N GLU A 56 7.83 7.92 -1.89
CA GLU A 56 7.14 9.20 -2.12
C GLU A 56 7.57 10.29 -1.15
N LEU A 57 7.87 9.96 0.11
CA LEU A 57 8.43 10.94 1.06
C LEU A 57 9.77 11.51 0.60
N ILE A 58 10.64 10.65 0.05
CA ILE A 58 12.00 11.02 -0.36
C ILE A 58 11.97 11.75 -1.71
N LEU A 59 11.23 11.22 -2.70
CA LEU A 59 11.34 11.66 -4.10
C LEU A 59 10.31 12.71 -4.52
N ASN A 60 9.17 12.82 -3.84
CA ASN A 60 8.14 13.76 -4.25
C ASN A 60 8.46 15.19 -3.77
N LYS A 61 8.05 16.20 -4.54
CA LYS A 61 8.24 17.62 -4.18
C LYS A 61 6.99 18.24 -3.55
N SER A 62 5.82 17.65 -3.77
CA SER A 62 4.56 18.16 -3.23
C SER A 62 4.46 17.92 -1.73
N GLY A 63 4.24 18.99 -0.96
CA GLY A 63 4.07 18.91 0.50
C GLY A 63 2.86 18.07 0.92
N LEU A 64 1.75 18.19 0.18
CA LEU A 64 0.53 17.41 0.45
C LEU A 64 0.74 15.92 0.19
N SER A 65 1.45 15.55 -0.88
CA SER A 65 1.83 14.15 -1.14
C SER A 65 2.69 13.59 -0.01
N LYS A 66 3.70 14.35 0.46
CA LYS A 66 4.53 13.92 1.59
C LYS A 66 3.70 13.72 2.86
N PHE A 67 2.77 14.62 3.15
CA PHE A 67 1.91 14.52 4.32
C PHE A 67 1.03 13.25 4.29
N ILE A 68 0.39 12.96 3.15
CA ILE A 68 -0.43 11.74 3.01
C ILE A 68 0.45 10.49 3.18
N ASN A 69 1.62 10.44 2.55
CA ASN A 69 2.52 9.29 2.65
C ASN A 69 3.11 9.14 4.05
N PHE A 70 3.33 10.23 4.78
CA PHE A 70 3.70 10.19 6.18
C PHE A 70 2.62 9.52 7.04
N ILE A 71 1.35 9.88 6.83
CA ILE A 71 0.22 9.24 7.53
C ILE A 71 0.16 7.75 7.20
N ILE A 72 0.29 7.37 5.92
CA ILE A 72 0.31 5.95 5.50
C ILE A 72 1.45 5.19 6.20
N LEU A 73 2.66 5.77 6.27
CA LEU A 73 3.79 5.17 6.97
C LEU A 73 3.56 5.05 8.47
N PHE A 74 3.03 6.10 9.10
CA PHE A 74 2.72 6.06 10.53
C PHE A 74 1.65 5.00 10.84
N CYS A 75 0.56 4.98 10.08
CA CYS A 75 -0.52 4.00 10.25
C CYS A 75 -0.05 2.56 9.95
N SER A 76 0.81 2.34 8.97
CA SER A 76 1.36 1.00 8.69
C SER A 76 2.26 0.52 9.82
N ILE A 77 3.19 1.34 10.31
CA ILE A 77 4.10 0.96 11.40
C ILE A 77 3.32 0.75 12.69
N ALA A 78 2.53 1.74 13.12
CA ALA A 78 1.77 1.65 14.36
C ALA A 78 0.71 0.54 14.28
N GLY A 79 -0.04 0.46 13.17
CA GLY A 79 -1.03 -0.58 12.94
C GLY A 79 -0.43 -1.98 12.89
N GLY A 80 0.75 -2.13 12.27
CA GLY A 80 1.48 -3.40 12.24
C GLY A 80 1.90 -3.85 13.64
N VAL A 81 2.50 -2.95 14.43
CA VAL A 81 2.89 -3.25 15.82
C VAL A 81 1.68 -3.66 16.68
N PHE A 82 0.59 -2.88 16.62
CA PHE A 82 -0.62 -3.21 17.38
C PHE A 82 -1.28 -4.50 16.93
N SER A 83 -1.23 -4.81 15.63
CA SER A 83 -1.79 -6.05 15.10
C SER A 83 -1.04 -7.28 15.59
N ILE A 84 0.30 -7.21 15.67
CA ILE A 84 1.13 -8.28 16.25
C ILE A 84 0.79 -8.46 17.74
N GLN A 85 0.64 -7.37 18.48
CA GLN A 85 0.34 -7.44 19.91
C GLN A 85 -1.05 -8.02 20.20
N ALA A 86 -2.07 -7.63 19.43
CA ALA A 86 -3.45 -8.06 19.62
C ALA A 86 -3.81 -9.35 18.87
N ASN A 87 -2.91 -9.85 18.01
CA ASN A 87 -3.17 -10.92 17.04
C ASN A 87 -4.44 -10.71 16.20
N GLN A 88 -4.78 -9.44 15.93
CA GLN A 88 -6.00 -9.01 15.24
C GLN A 88 -5.70 -7.81 14.35
N ILE A 89 -6.39 -7.72 13.21
CA ILE A 89 -6.27 -6.57 12.32
C ILE A 89 -6.92 -5.35 12.99
N ASN A 90 -6.15 -4.28 13.17
CA ASN A 90 -6.63 -3.03 13.78
C ASN A 90 -7.14 -2.04 12.71
N ILE A 91 -7.99 -1.09 13.12
CA ILE A 91 -8.52 0.01 12.31
C ILE A 91 -7.42 0.79 11.57
N LEU A 92 -6.24 0.92 12.18
CA LEU A 92 -5.08 1.59 11.59
C LEU A 92 -4.60 0.91 10.29
N ILE A 93 -4.67 -0.42 10.22
CA ILE A 93 -4.31 -1.18 9.01
C ILE A 93 -5.35 -0.92 7.91
N TYR A 94 -6.64 -0.87 8.25
CA TYR A 94 -7.68 -0.54 7.28
C TYR A 94 -7.51 0.87 6.72
N ILE A 95 -7.27 1.86 7.59
CA ILE A 95 -6.98 3.25 7.19
C ILE A 95 -5.76 3.27 6.27
N CYS A 96 -4.70 2.55 6.63
CA CYS A 96 -3.48 2.44 5.84
C CYS A 96 -3.76 1.89 4.44
N ILE A 97 -4.50 0.78 4.33
CA ILE A 97 -4.81 0.14 3.04
C ILE A 97 -5.63 1.10 2.17
N ILE A 98 -6.71 1.68 2.71
CA ILE A 98 -7.59 2.60 1.96
C ILE A 98 -6.82 3.83 1.51
N SER A 99 -6.07 4.48 2.40
CA SER A 99 -5.27 5.65 2.05
C SER A 99 -4.20 5.33 1.01
N SER A 100 -3.54 4.16 1.12
CA SER A 100 -2.55 3.71 0.12
C SER A 100 -3.18 3.47 -1.26
N LEU A 101 -4.38 2.91 -1.29
CA LEU A 101 -5.11 2.63 -2.54
C LEU A 101 -5.54 3.94 -3.20
N ILE A 102 -6.17 4.85 -2.45
CA ILE A 102 -6.56 6.18 -2.94
C ILE A 102 -5.34 6.93 -3.48
N TYR A 103 -4.24 6.95 -2.71
CA TYR A 103 -3.02 7.62 -3.13
C TYR A 103 -2.45 7.01 -4.42
N CYS A 104 -2.37 5.68 -4.53
CA CYS A 104 -1.90 5.02 -5.74
C CYS A 104 -2.77 5.35 -6.95
N PHE A 105 -4.10 5.39 -6.80
CA PHE A 105 -5.01 5.79 -7.87
C PHE A 105 -4.79 7.25 -8.30
N ILE A 106 -4.69 8.17 -7.34
CA ILE A 106 -4.40 9.59 -7.63
C ILE A 106 -3.08 9.70 -8.39
N GLU A 107 -2.03 9.03 -7.92
CA GLU A 107 -0.74 9.07 -8.60
C GLU A 107 -0.81 8.47 -10.01
N LEU A 108 -1.56 7.40 -10.22
CA LEU A 108 -1.68 6.75 -11.53
C LEU A 108 -2.47 7.61 -12.54
N VAL A 109 -3.55 8.27 -12.09
CA VAL A 109 -4.44 9.07 -12.94
C VAL A 109 -3.89 10.48 -13.19
N TYR A 110 -3.37 11.14 -12.15
CA TYR A 110 -2.95 12.55 -12.22
C TYR A 110 -1.50 12.74 -12.63
N ARG A 111 -0.63 11.75 -12.45
CA ARG A 111 0.78 11.84 -12.89
C ARG A 111 0.86 11.51 -14.38
N ARG A 112 0.31 12.42 -15.20
CA ARG A 112 0.51 12.41 -16.66
C ARG A 112 1.98 12.67 -16.97
N ALA A 113 2.45 12.01 -18.02
CA ALA A 113 3.83 11.90 -18.48
C ALA A 113 4.62 13.20 -18.45
#